data_AF-A0A661YVB0-F1
#
_entry.id   AF-A0A661YVB0-F1
#
_cell.length_a   1.000
_cell.length_b   1.000
_cell.length_c   1.000
_cell.angle_alpha   90.00
_cell.angle_beta   90.00
_cell.angle_gamma   90.00
#
_symmetry.space_group_name_H-M   'P 1'
#
loop_
_entity.id
_entity.type
_entity.pdbx_description
1 polymer ?
#
loop_
_entity_poly.entity_id
_entity_poly.type
_entity_poly.pdbx_seq_one_letter_code
_entity_poly.pdbx_strand_id
1 'polypeptide(L)'
;MEKETSVERKLVENKPRRFDLAHLIKWIVLIILVVLVIIQLYSGEMHKLSRADTFSWIILFIKLLLIVVIIILMRVQRCLKCKIIEPDGCTPELSDMSKGLYVEVKGSASGSYFSHYTLGINMGGSPQTATIEYPGGGGSGSSPVVNGHLGKIFTTSLMDGAYEVVLTVYPYGSGSPKICKKTFTLLKAIVYISRVAGVSALSNVPAPGNPNPFDTEAELALEISPDYPKRSFGGNMTMDGSAYIYECPGRKIKNYAIRYAHVTVPGGEPSQPAFDTAVPAAFGDMVSPLPLEYLTADHYQPWNRVGPAPINLINSWKSFTLFGNTYPKLKSTSWNSNAAGSGRYSLLLTAEDTAGHLYHDIQHIWLDNHNIKGKIVKLQWFNKKSSTWEDLPVCKDLSMKKHEKIRIVGLAWDAVIDESWWPPVAPNDNFGLYNLKFHKQFGSWKDLTLDVLTRVPALPATPPVIVPTDAEAGELAVWDITDLDGGTAPDPYVPAPDPLIYSGESCTYTIRLYVKDNSIVSHDHDGHEAWDFESVKIINDL
;
A
#
# COMPACT_ATOMS: atom_id res chain seq x y z
N MET A 1 -3.36 24.11 49.68
CA MET A 1 -2.37 24.26 48.60
C MET A 1 -3.13 24.10 47.29
N GLU A 2 -3.82 25.07 46.70
CA GLU A 2 -3.53 26.48 46.41
C GLU A 2 -2.07 26.83 46.09
N LYS A 3 -1.91 27.39 44.88
CA LYS A 3 -0.75 28.03 44.26
C LYS A 3 0.38 27.12 43.79
N GLU A 4 0.41 26.86 42.48
CA GLU A 4 1.39 27.44 41.53
C GLU A 4 1.39 26.63 40.24
N THR A 5 1.05 27.27 39.11
CA THR A 5 1.55 27.02 37.74
C THR A 5 0.73 27.85 36.75
N SER A 6 0.70 29.18 36.97
CA SER A 6 0.17 30.16 36.00
C SER A 6 1.27 31.01 35.35
N VAL A 7 2.53 30.59 35.46
CA VAL A 7 3.68 31.47 35.18
C VAL A 7 4.38 31.16 33.85
N GLU A 8 4.28 29.96 33.28
CA GLU A 8 5.00 29.62 32.03
C GLU A 8 4.26 29.86 30.71
N ARG A 9 3.04 30.42 30.74
CA ARG A 9 2.26 30.71 29.51
C ARG A 9 2.40 32.14 28.96
N LYS A 10 3.40 32.92 29.40
CA LYS A 10 3.59 34.34 29.02
C LYS A 10 4.94 34.67 28.34
N LEU A 11 5.58 33.69 27.72
CA LEU A 11 6.71 33.95 26.80
C LEU A 11 6.32 33.60 25.36
N VAL A 12 5.20 34.15 24.89
CA VAL A 12 4.93 34.27 23.45
C VAL A 12 5.30 35.68 23.05
N GLU A 13 6.53 35.79 22.54
CA GLU A 13 6.89 36.64 21.41
C GLU A 13 6.25 38.04 21.39
N ASN A 14 6.77 38.93 22.23
CA ASN A 14 6.54 40.37 22.11
C ASN A 14 7.27 40.89 20.87
N LYS A 15 6.75 40.54 19.68
CA LYS A 15 7.13 41.20 18.43
C LYS A 15 6.65 42.64 18.55
N PRO A 16 7.53 43.66 18.49
CA PRO A 16 7.12 45.03 18.70
C PRO A 16 6.01 45.35 17.72
N ARG A 17 4.85 45.78 18.23
CA ARG A 17 3.80 46.40 17.39
C ARG A 17 4.47 47.56 16.67
N ARG A 18 4.89 47.34 15.43
CA ARG A 18 5.25 48.42 14.52
C ARG A 18 3.96 49.19 14.27
N PHE A 19 3.76 50.23 15.07
CA PHE A 19 2.74 51.22 14.81
C PHE A 19 2.97 51.73 13.39
N ASP A 20 1.95 51.55 12.54
CA ASP A 20 1.99 52.03 11.16
C ASP A 20 1.89 53.56 11.17
N LEU A 21 3.04 54.19 11.41
CA LEU A 21 3.21 55.63 11.53
C LEU A 21 2.63 56.35 10.30
N ALA A 22 2.73 55.73 9.13
CA ALA A 22 2.20 56.29 7.88
C ALA A 22 0.66 56.31 7.83
N HIS A 23 -0.01 55.35 8.47
CA HIS A 23 -1.48 55.36 8.59
C HIS A 23 -1.96 56.36 9.64
N LEU A 24 -1.25 56.44 10.77
CA LEU A 24 -1.52 57.40 11.83
C LEU A 24 -1.34 58.85 11.34
N ILE A 25 -0.27 59.13 10.59
CA ILE A 25 -0.01 60.44 9.98
C ILE A 25 -1.16 60.83 9.04
N LYS A 26 -1.70 59.91 8.23
CA LYS A 26 -2.82 60.21 7.33
C LYS A 26 -4.10 60.55 8.09
N TRP A 27 -4.39 59.86 9.20
CA TRP A 27 -5.50 60.20 10.07
C TRP A 27 -5.32 61.56 10.75
N ILE A 28 -4.11 61.85 11.24
CA ILE A 28 -3.78 63.14 11.84
C ILE A 28 -3.95 64.26 10.81
N VAL A 29 -3.43 64.09 9.59
CA VAL A 29 -3.58 65.08 8.50
C VAL A 29 -5.05 65.26 8.09
N LEU A 30 -5.84 64.18 8.01
CA LEU A 30 -7.28 64.26 7.73
C LEU A 30 -8.02 65.02 8.84
N ILE A 31 -7.74 64.73 10.11
CA ILE A 31 -8.36 65.42 11.26
C ILE A 31 -8.00 66.92 11.23
N ILE A 32 -6.74 67.26 10.99
CA ILE A 32 -6.29 68.65 10.89
C ILE A 32 -7.01 69.36 9.73
N LEU A 33 -7.13 68.73 8.56
CA LEU A 33 -7.84 69.31 7.41
C LEU A 33 -9.33 69.54 7.70
N VAL A 34 -10.00 68.59 8.37
CA VAL A 34 -11.41 68.73 8.76
C VAL A 34 -11.59 69.85 9.80
N VAL A 35 -10.72 69.91 10.81
CA VAL A 35 -10.73 70.98 11.82
C VAL A 35 -10.49 72.34 11.19
N LEU A 36 -9.56 72.46 10.24
CA LEU A 36 -9.32 73.71 9.51
C LEU A 36 -10.52 74.16 8.67
N VAL A 37 -11.30 73.23 8.12
CA VAL A 37 -12.56 73.56 7.42
C VAL A 37 -13.65 74.01 8.42
N ILE A 38 -13.77 73.34 9.57
CA ILE A 38 -14.73 73.70 10.63
C ILE A 38 -14.41 75.08 11.25
N ILE A 39 -13.13 75.37 11.53
CA ILE A 39 -12.70 76.68 12.02
C ILE A 39 -13.02 77.77 10.98
N GLN A 40 -12.81 77.48 9.69
CA GLN A 40 -13.14 78.40 8.61
C GLN A 40 -14.66 78.63 8.46
N LEU A 41 -15.48 77.62 8.78
CA LEU A 41 -16.94 77.74 8.86
C LEU A 41 -17.40 78.59 10.06
N TYR A 42 -16.79 78.40 11.25
CA TYR A 42 -17.21 79.05 12.50
C TYR A 42 -16.64 80.46 12.72
N SER A 43 -15.50 80.79 12.13
CA SER A 43 -14.88 82.12 12.23
C SER A 43 -15.65 83.22 11.48
N GLY A 44 -16.76 82.88 10.82
CA GLY A 44 -17.64 83.86 10.16
C GLY A 44 -17.16 84.31 8.78
N GLU A 45 -16.04 83.78 8.27
CA GLU A 45 -15.60 84.02 6.87
C GLU A 45 -16.69 83.63 5.85
N MET A 46 -17.55 82.67 6.21
CA MET A 46 -18.63 82.18 5.37
C MET A 46 -19.84 83.13 5.30
N HIS A 47 -20.05 84.01 6.28
CA HIS A 47 -21.11 85.03 6.20
C HIS A 47 -20.80 86.16 5.19
N LYS A 48 -19.54 86.24 4.70
CA LYS A 48 -19.11 87.14 3.63
C LYS A 48 -18.85 86.43 2.30
N LEU A 49 -19.35 85.20 2.12
CA LEU A 49 -19.08 84.36 0.93
C LEU A 49 -19.48 85.00 -0.41
N SER A 50 -20.51 85.86 -0.44
CA SER A 50 -20.91 86.57 -1.67
C SER A 50 -19.97 87.71 -2.07
N ARG A 51 -19.02 88.09 -1.21
CA ARG A 51 -17.96 89.10 -1.44
C ARG A 51 -16.55 88.55 -1.18
N ALA A 52 -16.39 87.24 -1.02
CA ALA A 52 -15.09 86.64 -0.76
C ALA A 52 -14.19 86.75 -2.00
N ASP A 53 -12.93 87.14 -1.79
CA ASP A 53 -11.91 87.22 -2.84
C ASP A 53 -11.69 85.83 -3.46
N THR A 54 -11.37 85.78 -4.76
CA THR A 54 -11.27 84.53 -5.54
C THR A 54 -10.29 83.54 -4.91
N PHE A 55 -9.26 84.06 -4.22
CA PHE A 55 -8.28 83.28 -3.46
C PHE A 55 -8.89 82.44 -2.32
N SER A 56 -9.89 82.94 -1.59
CA SER A 56 -10.51 82.20 -0.48
C SER A 56 -11.30 80.99 -0.98
N TRP A 57 -11.96 81.12 -2.14
CA TRP A 57 -12.63 80.01 -2.83
C TRP A 57 -11.65 78.94 -3.32
N ILE A 58 -10.50 79.36 -3.88
CA ILE A 58 -9.45 78.44 -4.33
C ILE A 58 -8.88 77.64 -3.14
N ILE A 59 -8.63 78.29 -2.00
CA ILE A 59 -8.11 77.62 -0.80
C ILE A 59 -9.09 76.59 -0.24
N LEU A 60 -10.39 76.93 -0.16
CA LEU A 60 -11.43 75.99 0.29
C LEU A 60 -11.54 74.78 -0.65
N PHE A 61 -11.52 75.04 -1.96
CA PHE A 61 -11.57 73.99 -2.98
C PHE A 61 -10.36 73.03 -2.86
N ILE A 62 -9.16 73.56 -2.68
CA ILE A 62 -7.95 72.75 -2.49
C ILE A 62 -8.04 71.89 -1.21
N LYS A 63 -8.56 72.43 -0.11
CA LYS A 63 -8.75 71.66 1.15
C LYS A 63 -9.75 70.53 0.96
N LEU A 64 -10.89 70.78 0.32
CA LEU A 64 -11.89 69.74 0.02
C LEU A 64 -11.34 68.68 -0.94
N LEU A 65 -10.60 69.07 -1.97
CA LEU A 65 -9.93 68.16 -2.90
C LEU A 65 -8.92 67.27 -2.16
N LEU A 66 -8.09 67.84 -1.27
CA LEU A 66 -7.12 67.09 -0.45
C LEU A 66 -7.81 66.08 0.48
N ILE A 67 -8.93 66.46 1.11
CA ILE A 67 -9.74 65.54 1.92
C ILE A 67 -10.22 64.37 1.06
N VAL A 68 -10.79 64.65 -0.11
CA VAL A 68 -11.26 63.61 -1.04
C VAL A 68 -10.12 62.70 -1.50
N VAL A 69 -8.97 63.26 -1.88
CA VAL A 69 -7.77 62.51 -2.30
C VAL A 69 -7.23 61.64 -1.17
N ILE A 70 -7.16 62.14 0.06
CA ILE A 70 -6.70 61.35 1.22
C ILE A 70 -7.68 60.21 1.53
N ILE A 71 -8.99 60.47 1.47
CA ILE A 71 -10.02 59.42 1.64
C ILE A 71 -9.90 58.36 0.54
N ILE A 72 -9.69 58.76 -0.72
CA ILE A 72 -9.47 57.85 -1.84
C ILE A 72 -8.19 57.04 -1.63
N LEU A 73 -7.07 57.66 -1.26
CA LEU A 73 -5.81 56.98 -0.98
C LEU A 73 -5.95 55.98 0.17
N MET A 74 -6.68 56.34 1.24
CA MET A 74 -6.98 55.44 2.36
C MET A 74 -7.89 54.27 1.95
N ARG A 75 -8.79 54.45 0.98
CA ARG A 75 -9.63 53.38 0.43
C ARG A 75 -8.87 52.47 -0.55
N VAL A 76 -8.12 53.05 -1.49
CA VAL A 76 -7.36 52.33 -2.53
C VAL A 76 -6.23 51.51 -1.92
N GLN A 77 -5.64 51.98 -0.82
CA GLN A 77 -4.60 51.24 -0.10
C GLN A 77 -5.10 49.99 0.65
N ARG A 78 -6.42 49.79 0.81
CA ARG A 78 -7.01 48.63 1.52
C ARG A 78 -7.43 47.46 0.61
N CYS A 79 -7.02 47.45 -0.66
CA CYS A 79 -7.47 46.43 -1.61
C CYS A 79 -6.70 45.11 -1.48
N LEU A 80 -7.18 44.21 -0.61
CA LEU A 80 -6.78 42.80 -0.66
C LEU A 80 -7.32 42.16 -1.94
N LYS A 81 -6.48 41.35 -2.59
CA LYS A 81 -6.82 40.48 -3.71
C LYS A 81 -7.00 39.07 -3.19
N CYS A 82 -8.12 38.48 -3.58
CA CYS A 82 -8.55 37.17 -3.17
C CYS A 82 -9.30 36.57 -4.36
N LYS A 83 -8.83 35.42 -4.86
CA LYS A 83 -9.43 34.69 -5.98
C LYS A 83 -8.97 33.24 -5.90
N ILE A 84 -9.88 32.29 -6.10
CA ILE A 84 -9.57 30.87 -6.28
C ILE A 84 -9.78 30.53 -7.76
N ILE A 85 -8.80 29.85 -8.35
CA ILE A 85 -8.81 29.40 -9.75
C ILE A 85 -9.11 27.90 -9.77
N GLU A 86 -8.36 27.13 -8.98
CA GLU A 86 -8.55 25.68 -8.78
C GLU A 86 -8.67 25.38 -7.28
N PRO A 87 -9.41 24.34 -6.87
CA PRO A 87 -10.14 23.38 -7.71
C PRO A 87 -11.38 23.98 -8.39
N ASP A 88 -11.84 23.36 -9.48
CA ASP A 88 -13.03 23.77 -10.25
C ASP A 88 -13.72 22.57 -10.90
N GLY A 89 -15.03 22.66 -11.10
CA GLY A 89 -15.83 21.59 -11.72
C GLY A 89 -15.65 20.26 -11.00
N CYS A 90 -15.39 19.19 -11.78
CA CYS A 90 -15.03 17.88 -11.23
C CYS A 90 -13.51 17.77 -11.12
N THR A 91 -12.98 17.77 -9.89
CA THR A 91 -11.53 17.75 -9.65
C THR A 91 -11.09 16.41 -9.09
N PRO A 92 -10.19 15.66 -9.77
CA PRO A 92 -9.61 14.44 -9.25
C PRO A 92 -8.62 14.72 -8.11
N GLU A 93 -8.54 13.77 -7.17
CA GLU A 93 -7.47 13.75 -6.18
C GLU A 93 -6.12 13.42 -6.82
N LEU A 94 -5.06 14.02 -6.27
CA LEU A 94 -3.67 13.69 -6.54
C LEU A 94 -3.13 12.89 -5.36
N SER A 95 -2.14 12.02 -5.61
CA SER A 95 -1.48 11.24 -4.56
C SER A 95 -0.19 11.92 -4.07
N ASP A 96 0.01 11.86 -2.76
CA ASP A 96 1.26 12.19 -2.07
C ASP A 96 1.69 10.93 -1.31
N MET A 97 2.86 10.39 -1.67
CA MET A 97 3.38 9.15 -1.07
C MET A 97 3.49 9.24 0.46
N SER A 98 3.58 10.43 1.05
CA SER A 98 3.78 10.61 2.49
C SER A 98 2.52 10.96 3.28
N LYS A 99 1.49 11.51 2.63
CA LYS A 99 0.34 12.13 3.30
C LYS A 99 -1.02 11.72 2.74
N GLY A 100 -1.03 10.89 1.68
CA GLY A 100 -2.23 10.36 1.05
C GLY A 100 -2.75 11.25 -0.07
N LEU A 101 -4.08 11.34 -0.19
CA LEU A 101 -4.76 12.01 -1.30
C LEU A 101 -4.98 13.50 -0.99
N TYR A 102 -4.82 14.35 -2.00
CA TYR A 102 -5.01 15.79 -1.86
C TYR A 102 -5.57 16.44 -3.13
N VAL A 103 -6.10 17.66 -2.96
CA VAL A 103 -6.41 18.58 -4.06
C VAL A 103 -5.51 19.80 -3.99
N GLU A 104 -5.06 20.27 -5.14
CA GLU A 104 -4.27 21.49 -5.25
C GLU A 104 -5.18 22.72 -5.28
N VAL A 105 -4.84 23.74 -4.50
CA VAL A 105 -5.54 25.04 -4.54
C VAL A 105 -4.65 26.06 -5.24
N LYS A 106 -5.11 26.58 -6.38
CA LYS A 106 -4.44 27.66 -7.11
C LYS A 106 -5.27 28.92 -7.09
N GLY A 107 -4.63 30.09 -7.03
CA GLY A 107 -5.34 31.36 -6.98
C GLY A 107 -4.47 32.57 -6.71
N SER A 108 -5.09 33.62 -6.18
CA SER A 108 -4.42 34.86 -5.79
C SER A 108 -4.80 35.23 -4.36
N ALA A 109 -3.79 35.40 -3.51
CA ALA A 109 -3.88 35.92 -2.15
C ALA A 109 -2.79 36.97 -1.97
N SER A 110 -3.13 38.25 -2.16
CA SER A 110 -2.13 39.34 -2.17
C SER A 110 -2.77 40.69 -1.85
N GLY A 111 -1.98 41.75 -1.82
CA GLY A 111 -2.46 43.12 -1.63
C GLY A 111 -1.47 43.99 -0.89
N SER A 112 -1.74 45.30 -0.86
CA SER A 112 -0.81 46.33 -0.35
C SER A 112 -0.53 46.26 1.16
N TYR A 113 -1.34 45.49 1.91
CA TYR A 113 -1.18 45.21 3.34
C TYR A 113 -1.37 43.72 3.63
N PHE A 114 -0.97 42.85 2.72
CA PHE A 114 -1.08 41.41 2.93
C PHE A 114 -0.28 40.98 4.18
N SER A 115 -0.90 40.19 5.06
CA SER A 115 -0.24 39.57 6.21
C SER A 115 -0.05 38.07 5.97
N HIS A 116 -1.14 37.35 5.82
CA HIS A 116 -1.16 35.92 5.51
C HIS A 116 -2.51 35.55 4.89
N TYR A 117 -2.63 34.32 4.40
CA TYR A 117 -3.91 33.73 4.06
C TYR A 117 -4.08 32.35 4.69
N THR A 118 -5.34 31.96 4.86
CA THR A 118 -5.72 30.60 5.25
C THR A 118 -6.65 30.00 4.21
N LEU A 119 -6.56 28.69 4.07
CA LEU A 119 -7.47 27.86 3.31
C LEU A 119 -8.36 27.10 4.30
N GLY A 120 -9.55 26.77 3.84
CA GLY A 120 -10.49 25.88 4.52
C GLY A 120 -11.35 25.17 3.48
N ILE A 121 -12.02 24.11 3.91
CA ILE A 121 -12.93 23.34 3.06
C ILE A 121 -14.23 23.07 3.81
N ASN A 122 -15.34 23.32 3.14
CA ASN A 122 -16.69 23.13 3.68
C ASN A 122 -17.47 22.12 2.84
N MET A 123 -18.35 21.35 3.49
CA MET A 123 -19.35 20.50 2.84
C MET A 123 -20.73 20.94 3.31
N GLY A 124 -21.64 21.25 2.38
CA GLY A 124 -22.99 21.74 2.73
C GLY A 124 -22.99 22.98 3.65
N GLY A 125 -21.97 23.84 3.55
CA GLY A 125 -21.78 25.01 4.41
C GLY A 125 -21.14 24.74 5.77
N SER A 126 -20.86 23.48 6.12
CA SER A 126 -20.21 23.08 7.37
C SER A 126 -18.70 22.89 7.18
N PRO A 127 -17.83 23.51 8.01
CA PRO A 127 -16.39 23.29 7.96
C PRO A 127 -16.03 21.83 8.15
N GLN A 128 -15.10 21.34 7.34
CA GLN A 128 -14.57 19.99 7.43
C GLN A 128 -13.16 20.01 8.02
N THR A 129 -12.81 18.93 8.71
CA THR A 129 -11.45 18.76 9.23
C THR A 129 -10.59 18.16 8.11
N ALA A 130 -9.68 18.97 7.58
CA ALA A 130 -8.71 18.54 6.57
C ALA A 130 -7.34 19.12 6.91
N THR A 131 -6.28 18.34 6.68
CA THR A 131 -4.91 18.84 6.80
C THR A 131 -4.61 19.73 5.61
N ILE A 132 -4.01 20.89 5.85
CA ILE A 132 -3.66 21.86 4.81
C ILE A 132 -2.18 22.14 4.87
N GLU A 133 -1.53 22.04 3.71
CA GLU A 133 -0.12 22.37 3.55
C GLU A 133 0.01 23.64 2.72
N TYR A 134 0.70 24.62 3.29
CA TYR A 134 0.98 25.89 2.64
C TYR A 134 2.38 25.90 2.04
N PRO A 135 2.61 26.69 0.97
CA PRO A 135 3.95 26.97 0.48
C PRO A 135 4.86 27.44 1.62
N GLY A 136 6.01 26.77 1.79
CA GLY A 136 6.96 27.06 2.88
C GLY A 136 6.67 26.36 4.21
N GLY A 137 5.65 25.50 4.30
CA GLY A 137 5.45 24.57 5.42
C GLY A 137 4.88 25.17 6.71
N GLY A 138 4.50 26.45 6.71
CA GLY A 138 3.88 27.10 7.87
C GLY A 138 2.40 26.72 8.05
N GLY A 139 1.80 27.09 9.19
CA GLY A 139 0.36 26.90 9.46
C GLY A 139 -0.56 27.87 8.69
N SER A 140 0.00 28.78 7.90
CA SER A 140 -0.71 29.68 7.00
C SER A 140 0.21 30.10 5.85
N GLY A 141 -0.38 30.61 4.77
CA GLY A 141 0.39 31.16 3.66
C GLY A 141 0.91 32.55 4.00
N SER A 142 2.21 32.66 4.27
CA SER A 142 2.86 33.89 4.74
C SER A 142 3.36 34.82 3.63
N SER A 143 3.36 34.34 2.38
CA SER A 143 3.83 35.09 1.21
C SER A 143 2.68 35.41 0.26
N PRO A 144 2.66 36.59 -0.36
CA PRO A 144 1.63 36.94 -1.33
C PRO A 144 1.76 36.06 -2.59
N VAL A 145 0.63 35.53 -3.04
CA VAL A 145 0.53 34.68 -4.24
C VAL A 145 -0.34 35.37 -5.29
N VAL A 146 0.10 35.34 -6.54
CA VAL A 146 -0.66 35.87 -7.69
C VAL A 146 -0.73 34.79 -8.76
N ASN A 147 -1.94 34.32 -9.05
CA ASN A 147 -2.23 33.25 -10.02
C ASN A 147 -1.30 32.03 -9.87
N GLY A 148 -1.08 31.58 -8.64
CA GLY A 148 -0.13 30.51 -8.32
C GLY A 148 -0.65 29.54 -7.28
N HIS A 149 0.22 28.63 -6.85
CA HIS A 149 -0.06 27.63 -5.84
C HIS A 149 -0.30 28.30 -4.47
N LEU A 150 -1.48 28.09 -3.90
CA LEU A 150 -1.86 28.57 -2.57
C LEU A 150 -1.67 27.50 -1.50
N GLY A 151 -1.72 26.21 -1.86
CA GLY A 151 -1.51 25.11 -0.94
C GLY A 151 -2.16 23.81 -1.41
N LYS A 152 -2.00 22.76 -0.61
CA LYS A 152 -2.64 21.46 -0.79
C LYS A 152 -3.65 21.25 0.34
N ILE A 153 -4.85 20.77 0.01
CA ILE A 153 -5.82 20.30 1.00
C ILE A 153 -5.84 18.79 0.92
N PHE A 154 -5.44 18.10 1.99
CA PHE A 154 -5.47 16.64 2.04
C PHE A 154 -6.89 16.15 2.29
N THR A 155 -7.37 15.32 1.36
CA THR A 155 -8.77 14.90 1.22
C THR A 155 -8.97 13.41 1.51
N THR A 156 -7.93 12.70 1.94
CA THR A 156 -7.96 11.27 2.29
C THR A 156 -9.15 10.91 3.20
N SER A 157 -9.41 11.71 4.24
CA SER A 157 -10.49 11.47 5.21
C SER A 157 -11.85 12.07 4.82
N LEU A 158 -11.92 12.80 3.71
CA LEU A 158 -13.16 13.41 3.23
C LEU A 158 -13.92 12.39 2.38
N MET A 159 -15.25 12.52 2.29
CA MET A 159 -16.05 11.73 1.35
C MET A 159 -16.00 12.36 -0.05
N ASP A 160 -16.33 11.61 -1.10
CA ASP A 160 -16.63 12.21 -2.40
C ASP A 160 -17.84 13.18 -2.34
N GLY A 161 -17.99 14.05 -3.35
CA GLY A 161 -19.14 14.95 -3.48
C GLY A 161 -18.78 16.44 -3.58
N ALA A 162 -19.77 17.31 -3.35
CA ALA A 162 -19.64 18.76 -3.56
C ALA A 162 -19.06 19.48 -2.33
N TYR A 163 -17.97 20.21 -2.54
CA TYR A 163 -17.26 20.99 -1.54
C TYR A 163 -17.11 22.45 -1.95
N GLU A 164 -16.86 23.30 -0.96
CA GLU A 164 -16.50 24.71 -1.13
C GLU A 164 -15.13 24.96 -0.49
N VAL A 165 -14.15 25.38 -1.29
CA VAL A 165 -12.88 25.90 -0.78
C VAL A 165 -13.08 27.34 -0.35
N VAL A 166 -12.62 27.66 0.86
CA VAL A 166 -12.66 29.01 1.44
C VAL A 166 -11.23 29.54 1.53
N LEU A 167 -10.96 30.63 0.82
CA LEU A 167 -9.73 31.40 0.96
C LEU A 167 -10.01 32.64 1.78
N THR A 168 -9.32 32.80 2.92
CA THR A 168 -9.39 34.01 3.74
C THR A 168 -8.05 34.72 3.72
N VAL A 169 -8.02 35.95 3.21
CA VAL A 169 -6.82 36.78 3.12
C VAL A 169 -6.87 37.83 4.22
N TYR A 170 -5.85 37.86 5.07
CA TYR A 170 -5.77 38.75 6.22
C TYR A 170 -4.86 39.95 5.92
N PRO A 171 -5.29 41.17 6.29
CA PRO A 171 -4.43 42.32 6.23
C PRO A 171 -3.49 42.37 7.44
N TYR A 172 -2.41 43.16 7.34
CA TYR A 172 -1.58 43.54 8.47
C TYR A 172 -2.32 44.59 9.32
N GLY A 173 -2.41 44.36 10.65
CA GLY A 173 -3.03 45.30 11.60
C GLY A 173 -4.56 45.26 11.63
N SER A 174 -5.19 46.39 11.95
CA SER A 174 -6.65 46.52 12.11
C SER A 174 -7.35 46.68 10.77
N GLY A 175 -7.63 45.56 10.09
CA GLY A 175 -8.42 45.50 8.87
C GLY A 175 -9.28 44.24 8.82
N SER A 176 -10.39 44.29 8.07
CA SER A 176 -11.24 43.13 7.86
C SER A 176 -10.62 42.15 6.86
N PRO A 177 -10.62 40.84 7.14
CA PRO A 177 -10.20 39.84 6.17
C PRO A 177 -11.07 39.89 4.91
N LYS A 178 -10.49 39.51 3.76
CA LYS A 178 -11.24 39.29 2.53
C LYS A 178 -11.41 37.80 2.30
N ILE A 179 -12.65 37.37 2.13
CA ILE A 179 -13.01 35.96 1.95
C ILE A 179 -13.46 35.72 0.51
N CYS A 180 -12.99 34.64 -0.10
CA CYS A 180 -13.47 34.14 -1.38
C CYS A 180 -13.75 32.67 -1.27
N LYS A 181 -14.73 32.23 -2.03
CA LYS A 181 -15.21 30.87 -2.04
C LYS A 181 -15.24 30.36 -3.47
N LYS A 182 -14.97 29.07 -3.66
CA LYS A 182 -15.17 28.39 -4.93
C LYS A 182 -15.68 26.98 -4.67
N THR A 183 -16.73 26.61 -5.37
CA THR A 183 -17.33 25.28 -5.29
C THR A 183 -16.73 24.36 -6.32
N PHE A 184 -16.55 23.10 -5.96
CA PHE A 184 -16.11 22.03 -6.85
C PHE A 184 -16.69 20.70 -6.37
N THR A 185 -16.70 19.69 -7.22
CA THR A 185 -17.00 18.32 -6.86
C THR A 185 -15.69 17.55 -6.75
N LEU A 186 -15.43 17.01 -5.57
CA LEU A 186 -14.29 16.14 -5.29
C LEU A 186 -14.56 14.77 -5.93
N LEU A 187 -13.75 14.42 -6.93
CA LEU A 187 -13.73 13.10 -7.52
C LEU A 187 -12.73 12.22 -6.77
N LYS A 188 -13.25 11.24 -6.05
CA LYS A 188 -12.44 10.14 -5.54
C LYS A 188 -12.18 9.14 -6.67
N ALA A 189 -10.97 9.16 -7.19
CA ALA A 189 -10.44 8.17 -8.12
C ALA A 189 -9.41 7.32 -7.37
N ILE A 190 -9.90 6.36 -6.60
CA ILE A 190 -9.09 5.50 -5.74
C ILE A 190 -8.88 4.19 -6.48
N VAL A 191 -7.78 4.13 -7.23
CA VAL A 191 -7.40 2.98 -8.05
C VAL A 191 -6.08 2.45 -7.53
N TYR A 192 -6.10 1.27 -6.91
CA TYR A 192 -4.90 0.62 -6.43
C TYR A 192 -5.05 -0.88 -6.18
N ILE A 193 -3.93 -1.60 -6.16
CA ILE A 193 -3.77 -2.94 -5.62
C ILE A 193 -3.12 -2.80 -4.23
N SER A 194 -3.80 -3.28 -3.19
CA SER A 194 -3.29 -3.23 -1.81
C SER A 194 -2.77 -4.57 -1.32
N ARG A 195 -3.29 -5.69 -1.85
CA ARG A 195 -2.88 -7.02 -1.44
C ARG A 195 -2.91 -8.01 -2.59
N VAL A 196 -2.04 -9.01 -2.51
CA VAL A 196 -2.06 -10.22 -3.33
C VAL A 196 -2.00 -11.42 -2.40
N ALA A 197 -2.94 -12.37 -2.54
CA ALA A 197 -3.07 -13.53 -1.65
C ALA A 197 -3.05 -13.19 -0.14
N GLY A 198 -3.64 -12.04 0.24
CA GLY A 198 -3.65 -11.57 1.63
C GLY A 198 -2.39 -10.83 2.09
N VAL A 199 -1.30 -10.85 1.32
CA VAL A 199 -0.05 -10.12 1.60
C VAL A 199 -0.18 -8.67 1.16
N SER A 200 0.23 -7.71 1.99
CA SER A 200 0.06 -6.28 1.71
C SER A 200 1.22 -5.66 0.94
N ALA A 201 0.91 -4.69 0.08
CA ALA A 201 1.89 -3.85 -0.62
C ALA A 201 2.49 -2.87 0.39
N LEU A 202 3.60 -3.27 1.04
CA LEU A 202 4.25 -2.49 2.09
C LEU A 202 5.28 -1.55 1.47
N SER A 203 5.25 -0.28 1.87
CA SER A 203 6.23 0.71 1.43
C SER A 203 7.23 1.03 2.53
N ASN A 204 8.42 1.43 2.12
CA ASN A 204 9.45 1.98 3.01
C ASN A 204 9.30 3.49 3.24
N VAL A 205 8.29 4.15 2.64
CA VAL A 205 8.10 5.61 2.67
C VAL A 205 6.63 5.96 2.94
N PRO A 206 6.34 6.91 3.85
CA PRO A 206 7.24 7.70 4.70
C PRO A 206 7.56 7.03 6.04
N ALA A 207 6.92 5.90 6.33
CA ALA A 207 7.15 5.10 7.52
C ALA A 207 7.28 3.64 7.09
N PRO A 208 8.33 2.92 7.53
CA PRO A 208 8.44 1.47 7.34
C PRO A 208 7.13 0.79 7.75
N GLY A 209 6.60 -0.01 6.82
CA GLY A 209 5.18 -0.22 6.52
C GLY A 209 4.12 -0.05 7.61
N ASN A 210 2.97 0.54 7.41
CA ASN A 210 2.20 1.11 6.33
C ASN A 210 2.15 0.46 4.93
N PRO A 211 1.01 -0.18 4.61
CA PRO A 211 0.58 -0.32 3.23
C PRO A 211 0.53 1.05 2.56
N ASN A 212 1.31 1.25 1.51
CA ASN A 212 1.24 2.45 0.69
C ASN A 212 1.07 2.01 -0.75
N PRO A 213 -0.18 1.82 -1.20
CA PRO A 213 -0.43 1.37 -2.56
C PRO A 213 0.10 2.37 -3.61
N PHE A 214 0.36 3.63 -3.24
CA PHE A 214 0.83 4.65 -4.18
C PHE A 214 2.35 4.68 -4.38
N ASP A 215 3.10 3.86 -3.64
CA ASP A 215 4.53 3.67 -3.89
C ASP A 215 4.70 2.64 -5.00
N THR A 216 5.15 3.12 -6.17
CA THR A 216 5.29 2.27 -7.37
C THR A 216 6.40 1.25 -7.24
N GLU A 217 7.32 1.41 -6.27
CA GLU A 217 8.42 0.49 -6.01
C GLU A 217 8.11 -0.45 -4.83
N ALA A 218 6.91 -0.36 -4.23
CA ALA A 218 6.53 -1.22 -3.13
C ALA A 218 6.54 -2.69 -3.57
N GLU A 219 7.10 -3.54 -2.71
CA GLU A 219 7.03 -4.99 -2.86
C GLU A 219 6.08 -5.57 -1.81
N LEU A 220 5.37 -6.62 -2.20
CA LEU A 220 4.43 -7.33 -1.32
C LEU A 220 5.21 -8.15 -0.28
N ALA A 221 5.01 -7.85 1.01
CA ALA A 221 5.67 -8.52 2.14
C ALA A 221 4.71 -8.76 3.33
N LEU A 222 4.97 -9.80 4.13
CA LEU A 222 4.10 -10.19 5.26
C LEU A 222 4.31 -9.33 6.51
N GLU A 223 5.54 -8.92 6.78
CA GLU A 223 5.92 -8.17 7.98
C GLU A 223 7.06 -7.20 7.67
N ILE A 224 7.16 -6.14 8.48
CA ILE A 224 8.26 -5.17 8.42
C ILE A 224 9.41 -5.63 9.31
N SER A 225 10.45 -6.15 8.67
CA SER A 225 11.71 -6.47 9.31
C SER A 225 12.86 -5.99 8.42
N PRO A 226 13.96 -5.45 8.97
CA PRO A 226 15.13 -5.04 8.18
C PRO A 226 15.69 -6.16 7.27
N ASP A 227 15.39 -7.43 7.58
CA ASP A 227 15.80 -8.62 6.82
C ASP A 227 14.65 -9.23 5.97
N TYR A 228 13.64 -8.43 5.58
CA TYR A 228 12.40 -8.83 4.88
C TYR A 228 12.49 -10.15 4.10
N PRO A 229 11.79 -11.23 4.52
CA PRO A 229 11.53 -12.32 3.60
C PRO A 229 10.48 -11.82 2.61
N LYS A 230 10.95 -11.32 1.47
CA LYS A 230 10.13 -11.21 0.26
C LYS A 230 9.37 -12.54 0.08
N ARG A 231 8.14 -12.48 -0.43
CA ARG A 231 7.33 -13.69 -0.67
C ARG A 231 7.18 -13.96 -2.16
N SER A 232 7.01 -15.23 -2.46
CA SER A 232 6.55 -15.75 -3.73
C SER A 232 5.11 -16.23 -3.61
N PHE A 233 4.39 -16.20 -4.72
CA PHE A 233 2.97 -16.51 -4.82
C PHE A 233 2.75 -17.53 -5.92
N GLY A 234 1.74 -18.38 -5.81
CA GLY A 234 1.46 -19.38 -6.83
C GLY A 234 -0.02 -19.76 -6.86
N GLY A 235 -0.40 -20.58 -7.85
CA GLY A 235 -1.73 -21.19 -7.86
C GLY A 235 -2.87 -20.18 -7.93
N ASN A 236 -3.87 -20.33 -7.05
CA ASN A 236 -5.11 -19.55 -7.07
C ASN A 236 -5.10 -18.43 -6.01
N MET A 237 -4.96 -17.18 -6.45
CA MET A 237 -4.83 -16.02 -5.56
C MET A 237 -5.92 -14.96 -5.76
N THR A 238 -6.30 -14.28 -4.68
CA THR A 238 -7.12 -13.07 -4.73
C THR A 238 -6.23 -11.82 -4.81
N MET A 239 -6.79 -10.70 -5.27
CA MET A 239 -6.13 -9.41 -5.21
C MET A 239 -7.09 -8.40 -4.61
N ASP A 240 -6.70 -7.77 -3.50
CA ASP A 240 -7.52 -6.76 -2.85
C ASP A 240 -7.04 -5.38 -3.23
N GLY A 241 -7.96 -4.45 -3.40
CA GLY A 241 -7.66 -3.08 -3.75
C GLY A 241 -8.92 -2.26 -3.97
N SER A 242 -8.81 -1.26 -4.83
CA SER A 242 -9.92 -0.37 -5.16
C SER A 242 -9.86 -0.04 -6.64
N ALA A 243 -11.03 0.04 -7.27
CA ALA A 243 -11.21 0.59 -8.62
C ALA A 243 -12.32 1.65 -8.56
N TYR A 244 -12.30 2.49 -7.52
CA TYR A 244 -13.41 3.36 -7.19
C TYR A 244 -13.30 4.69 -7.95
N ILE A 245 -14.21 4.91 -8.91
CA ILE A 245 -14.35 6.17 -9.65
C ILE A 245 -15.85 6.48 -9.75
N TYR A 246 -16.36 7.39 -8.91
CA TYR A 246 -17.80 7.70 -8.86
C TYR A 246 -18.05 9.17 -8.46
N GLU A 247 -19.33 9.54 -8.46
CA GLU A 247 -19.88 10.73 -7.75
C GLU A 247 -19.67 12.09 -8.42
N CYS A 248 -18.88 12.15 -9.51
CA CYS A 248 -18.93 13.28 -10.43
C CYS A 248 -19.93 13.04 -11.58
N PRO A 249 -20.69 14.07 -12.01
CA PRO A 249 -21.50 14.00 -13.22
C PRO A 249 -20.67 13.60 -14.45
N GLY A 250 -21.08 12.55 -15.16
CA GLY A 250 -20.38 12.05 -16.35
C GLY A 250 -19.06 11.31 -16.07
N ARG A 251 -18.69 11.12 -14.80
CA ARG A 251 -17.45 10.45 -14.38
C ARG A 251 -17.79 9.30 -13.45
N LYS A 252 -17.92 8.10 -14.03
CA LYS A 252 -18.05 6.85 -13.29
C LYS A 252 -17.12 5.82 -13.89
N ILE A 253 -16.77 4.77 -13.15
CA ILE A 253 -16.01 3.67 -13.71
C ILE A 253 -16.74 3.05 -14.90
N LYS A 254 -16.04 2.88 -16.01
CA LYS A 254 -16.52 2.20 -17.21
C LYS A 254 -16.04 0.75 -17.21
N ASN A 255 -14.77 0.52 -16.92
CA ASN A 255 -14.21 -0.81 -16.75
C ASN A 255 -12.91 -0.74 -15.94
N TYR A 256 -12.45 -1.89 -15.46
CA TYR A 256 -11.07 -2.04 -15.01
C TYR A 256 -10.53 -3.42 -15.36
N ALA A 257 -9.21 -3.53 -15.40
CA ALA A 257 -8.50 -4.77 -15.63
C ALA A 257 -7.16 -4.78 -14.88
N ILE A 258 -6.71 -5.99 -14.54
CA ILE A 258 -5.35 -6.23 -14.06
C ILE A 258 -4.61 -6.99 -15.15
N ARG A 259 -3.45 -6.46 -15.53
CA ARG A 259 -2.54 -7.05 -16.51
C ARG A 259 -1.24 -7.41 -15.84
N TYR A 260 -0.49 -8.32 -16.45
CA TYR A 260 0.83 -8.69 -15.93
C TYR A 260 1.88 -8.69 -17.04
N ALA A 261 3.12 -8.41 -16.63
CA ALA A 261 4.29 -8.40 -17.51
C ALA A 261 5.41 -9.19 -16.83
N HIS A 262 5.99 -10.16 -17.55
CA HIS A 262 7.15 -10.92 -17.08
C HIS A 262 8.42 -10.06 -17.16
N VAL A 263 9.18 -10.02 -16.07
CA VAL A 263 10.42 -9.25 -15.93
C VAL A 263 11.60 -10.19 -16.16
N THR A 264 12.11 -10.17 -17.39
CA THR A 264 13.13 -11.13 -17.86
C THR A 264 14.56 -10.81 -17.41
N VAL A 265 14.79 -9.62 -16.86
CA VAL A 265 16.10 -9.18 -16.36
C VAL A 265 15.94 -8.32 -15.10
N PRO A 266 16.84 -8.46 -14.11
CA PRO A 266 16.85 -7.59 -12.93
C PRO A 266 16.92 -6.10 -13.26
N GLY A 267 16.03 -5.29 -12.67
CA GLY A 267 15.93 -3.85 -12.95
C GLY A 267 15.21 -3.52 -14.26
N GLY A 268 14.65 -4.53 -14.95
CA GLY A 268 13.85 -4.39 -16.17
C GLY A 268 12.35 -4.21 -15.91
N GLU A 269 11.95 -3.97 -14.66
CA GLU A 269 10.57 -3.72 -14.27
C GLU A 269 9.96 -2.55 -15.09
N PRO A 270 8.80 -2.74 -15.75
CA PRO A 270 8.09 -1.64 -16.39
C PRO A 270 7.65 -0.60 -15.35
N SER A 271 7.85 0.68 -15.65
CA SER A 271 7.34 1.77 -14.80
C SER A 271 5.82 1.88 -14.86
N GLN A 272 5.21 2.37 -13.79
CA GLN A 272 3.80 2.76 -13.82
C GLN A 272 3.53 3.80 -14.92
N PRO A 273 2.51 3.59 -15.78
CA PRO A 273 2.09 4.61 -16.75
C PRO A 273 1.57 5.86 -16.05
N ALA A 274 1.82 7.03 -16.66
CA ALA A 274 1.25 8.28 -16.16
C ALA A 274 -0.28 8.32 -16.35
N PHE A 275 -0.95 9.21 -15.62
CA PHE A 275 -2.38 9.46 -15.80
C PHE A 275 -2.74 9.72 -17.27
N ASP A 276 -3.86 9.17 -17.73
CA ASP A 276 -4.37 9.26 -19.12
C ASP A 276 -3.42 8.72 -20.21
N THR A 277 -2.40 7.94 -19.86
CA THR A 277 -1.55 7.28 -20.84
C THR A 277 -2.04 5.88 -21.19
N ALA A 278 -1.81 5.45 -22.42
CA ALA A 278 -2.21 4.11 -22.86
C ALA A 278 -1.42 3.03 -22.11
N VAL A 279 -2.04 1.87 -21.92
CA VAL A 279 -1.40 0.68 -21.34
C VAL A 279 -0.16 0.31 -22.18
N PRO A 280 1.04 0.20 -21.57
CA PRO A 280 2.25 -0.18 -22.29
C PRO A 280 2.15 -1.59 -22.89
N ALA A 281 2.80 -1.80 -24.03
CA ALA A 281 2.79 -3.08 -24.73
C ALA A 281 3.37 -4.26 -23.91
N ALA A 282 4.21 -3.97 -22.91
CA ALA A 282 4.74 -4.97 -21.99
C ALA A 282 3.63 -5.69 -21.19
N PHE A 283 2.51 -5.02 -20.96
CA PHE A 283 1.33 -5.58 -20.28
C PHE A 283 0.36 -6.19 -21.31
N GLY A 284 0.84 -7.16 -22.08
CA GLY A 284 0.04 -7.84 -23.10
C GLY A 284 -0.97 -8.83 -22.50
N ASP A 285 -0.61 -9.46 -21.38
CA ASP A 285 -1.41 -10.51 -20.75
C ASP A 285 -2.30 -9.97 -19.64
N MET A 286 -3.46 -10.60 -19.47
CA MET A 286 -4.50 -10.15 -18.53
C MET A 286 -4.84 -11.23 -17.51
N VAL A 287 -5.09 -10.80 -16.28
CA VAL A 287 -5.62 -11.64 -15.22
C VAL A 287 -7.07 -12.01 -15.54
N SER A 288 -7.33 -13.30 -15.79
CA SER A 288 -8.70 -13.80 -15.95
C SER A 288 -9.48 -13.76 -14.62
N PRO A 289 -10.78 -13.40 -14.60
CA PRO A 289 -11.69 -13.20 -15.74
C PRO A 289 -11.84 -11.73 -16.18
N LEU A 290 -10.85 -10.86 -15.92
CA LEU A 290 -10.92 -9.44 -16.28
C LEU A 290 -10.82 -9.25 -17.81
N PRO A 291 -11.28 -8.10 -18.37
CA PRO A 291 -11.75 -6.88 -17.70
C PRO A 291 -13.12 -7.06 -17.04
N LEU A 292 -13.40 -6.30 -15.97
CA LEU A 292 -14.76 -6.14 -15.46
C LEU A 292 -15.38 -4.87 -16.03
N GLU A 293 -16.44 -5.00 -16.82
CA GLU A 293 -17.10 -3.89 -17.51
C GLU A 293 -18.43 -3.47 -16.86
N TYR A 294 -18.66 -2.16 -16.72
CA TYR A 294 -19.89 -1.57 -16.18
C TYR A 294 -20.88 -1.22 -17.30
N LEU A 295 -21.54 -2.26 -17.82
CA LEU A 295 -22.37 -2.19 -19.04
C LEU A 295 -23.70 -1.44 -18.90
N THR A 296 -24.36 -1.51 -17.74
CA THR A 296 -25.70 -0.95 -17.54
C THR A 296 -25.76 -0.05 -16.31
N ALA A 297 -26.79 0.79 -16.24
CA ALA A 297 -27.04 1.64 -15.07
C ALA A 297 -27.15 0.84 -13.75
N ASP A 298 -27.65 -0.41 -13.83
CA ASP A 298 -27.78 -1.30 -12.67
C ASP A 298 -26.43 -1.82 -12.13
N HIS A 299 -25.34 -1.70 -12.89
CA HIS A 299 -24.01 -2.03 -12.39
C HIS A 299 -23.48 -0.96 -11.41
N TYR A 300 -24.07 0.24 -11.37
CA TYR A 300 -23.62 1.36 -10.54
C TYR A 300 -24.27 1.42 -9.14
N GLN A 301 -24.93 0.33 -8.72
CA GLN A 301 -25.50 0.22 -7.38
C GLN A 301 -24.40 0.26 -6.30
N PRO A 302 -24.68 0.77 -5.09
CA PRO A 302 -23.67 0.92 -4.04
C PRO A 302 -22.90 -0.37 -3.70
N TRP A 303 -23.55 -1.53 -3.73
CA TRP A 303 -22.95 -2.84 -3.42
C TRP A 303 -22.15 -3.47 -4.58
N ASN A 304 -22.11 -2.82 -5.74
CA ASN A 304 -21.38 -3.26 -6.93
C ASN A 304 -20.17 -2.36 -7.23
N ARG A 305 -19.80 -1.47 -6.31
CA ARG A 305 -18.66 -0.57 -6.44
C ARG A 305 -17.43 -1.24 -5.83
N VAL A 306 -16.41 -1.52 -6.66
CA VAL A 306 -15.14 -2.05 -6.14
C VAL A 306 -14.35 -0.91 -5.50
N GLY A 307 -14.15 -1.00 -4.20
CA GLY A 307 -13.66 0.11 -3.37
C GLY A 307 -13.51 -0.33 -1.91
N PRO A 308 -13.88 0.48 -0.91
CA PRO A 308 -13.78 0.10 0.51
C PRO A 308 -14.52 -1.20 0.87
N ALA A 309 -15.60 -1.52 0.15
CA ALA A 309 -16.24 -2.83 0.15
C ALA A 309 -17.17 -2.96 -1.08
N PRO A 310 -17.08 -4.05 -1.87
CA PRO A 310 -16.07 -5.11 -1.81
C PRO A 310 -14.68 -4.64 -2.26
N ILE A 311 -13.65 -5.23 -1.66
CA ILE A 311 -12.22 -4.91 -1.91
C ILE A 311 -11.56 -5.83 -2.95
N ASN A 312 -12.07 -7.03 -3.21
CA ASN A 312 -11.46 -7.92 -4.20
C ASN A 312 -11.57 -7.25 -5.58
N LEU A 313 -10.48 -7.20 -6.33
CA LEU A 313 -10.41 -6.72 -7.71
C LEU A 313 -10.73 -7.83 -8.71
N ILE A 314 -10.50 -9.10 -8.38
CA ILE A 314 -10.76 -10.21 -9.30
C ILE A 314 -12.22 -10.65 -9.14
N ASN A 315 -13.13 -10.02 -9.89
CA ASN A 315 -14.55 -10.35 -9.88
C ASN A 315 -15.07 -10.77 -11.26
N SER A 316 -16.21 -11.45 -11.25
CA SER A 316 -17.09 -11.59 -12.40
C SER A 316 -18.49 -11.07 -12.07
N TRP A 317 -19.27 -10.71 -13.09
CA TRP A 317 -20.69 -10.44 -12.91
C TRP A 317 -21.47 -11.72 -12.62
N LYS A 318 -22.40 -11.64 -11.68
CA LYS A 318 -23.45 -12.63 -11.44
C LYS A 318 -24.76 -11.88 -11.17
N SER A 319 -25.87 -12.59 -11.10
CA SER A 319 -27.16 -12.03 -10.68
C SER A 319 -27.69 -12.67 -9.41
N PHE A 320 -28.61 -11.98 -8.76
CA PHE A 320 -29.48 -12.54 -7.72
C PHE A 320 -30.89 -11.96 -7.87
N THR A 321 -31.90 -12.67 -7.36
CA THR A 321 -33.30 -12.24 -7.44
C THR A 321 -33.81 -11.88 -6.06
N LEU A 322 -34.40 -10.69 -5.93
CA LEU A 322 -35.02 -10.20 -4.71
C LEU A 322 -36.39 -9.58 -5.05
N PHE A 323 -37.44 -10.04 -4.38
CA PHE A 323 -38.83 -9.58 -4.63
C PHE A 323 -39.26 -9.66 -6.11
N GLY A 324 -38.86 -10.72 -6.82
CA GLY A 324 -39.18 -10.92 -8.24
C GLY A 324 -38.32 -10.12 -9.23
N ASN A 325 -37.47 -9.20 -8.75
CA ASN A 325 -36.55 -8.43 -9.58
C ASN A 325 -35.15 -9.04 -9.56
N THR A 326 -34.48 -9.06 -10.71
CA THR A 326 -33.11 -9.58 -10.85
C THR A 326 -32.12 -8.44 -10.86
N TYR A 327 -31.15 -8.50 -9.94
CA TYR A 327 -30.12 -7.48 -9.77
C TYR A 327 -28.75 -8.06 -10.09
N PRO A 328 -27.86 -7.28 -10.71
CA PRO A 328 -26.46 -7.63 -10.84
C PRO A 328 -25.79 -7.62 -9.46
N LYS A 329 -24.84 -8.53 -9.27
CA LYS A 329 -23.92 -8.56 -8.14
C LYS A 329 -22.52 -8.94 -8.58
N LEU A 330 -21.54 -8.42 -7.86
CA LEU A 330 -20.17 -8.89 -7.96
C LEU A 330 -20.06 -10.30 -7.36
N LYS A 331 -19.38 -11.20 -8.08
CA LYS A 331 -18.95 -12.49 -7.58
C LYS A 331 -17.42 -12.46 -7.48
N SER A 332 -16.92 -12.45 -6.25
CA SER A 332 -15.50 -12.63 -5.95
C SER A 332 -14.97 -13.92 -6.60
N THR A 333 -13.80 -13.82 -7.24
CA THR A 333 -13.07 -14.92 -7.89
C THR A 333 -11.59 -14.83 -7.54
N SER A 334 -10.76 -15.68 -8.14
CA SER A 334 -9.30 -15.71 -7.98
C SER A 334 -8.62 -15.87 -9.33
N TRP A 335 -7.37 -15.41 -9.40
CA TRP A 335 -6.48 -15.63 -10.51
C TRP A 335 -5.76 -16.96 -10.34
N ASN A 336 -5.87 -17.84 -11.33
CA ASN A 336 -4.98 -18.99 -11.46
C ASN A 336 -3.71 -18.57 -12.21
N SER A 337 -2.61 -18.41 -11.49
CA SER A 337 -1.34 -17.94 -12.04
C SER A 337 -0.54 -19.00 -12.79
N ASN A 338 -0.94 -20.27 -12.76
CA ASN A 338 -0.22 -21.36 -13.43
C ASN A 338 0.03 -21.09 -14.92
N ALA A 339 -0.91 -20.43 -15.60
CA ALA A 339 -0.80 -20.09 -17.02
C ALA A 339 0.21 -18.96 -17.29
N ALA A 340 0.51 -18.11 -16.30
CA ALA A 340 1.53 -17.08 -16.42
C ALA A 340 2.95 -17.68 -16.35
N GLY A 341 3.12 -18.79 -15.61
CA GLY A 341 4.40 -19.43 -15.36
C GLY A 341 5.05 -18.95 -14.06
N SER A 342 6.28 -19.42 -13.80
CA SER A 342 7.11 -18.94 -12.69
C SER A 342 8.02 -17.81 -13.16
N GLY A 343 8.28 -16.82 -12.30
CA GLY A 343 9.16 -15.69 -12.62
C GLY A 343 8.90 -14.43 -11.79
N ARG A 344 9.62 -13.36 -12.11
CA ARG A 344 9.36 -12.01 -11.58
C ARG A 344 8.32 -11.32 -12.45
N TYR A 345 7.25 -10.77 -11.87
CA TYR A 345 6.19 -10.08 -12.61
C TYR A 345 5.87 -8.70 -12.06
N SER A 346 5.44 -7.82 -12.95
CA SER A 346 4.74 -6.57 -12.59
C SER A 346 3.26 -6.73 -12.89
N LEU A 347 2.40 -6.38 -11.94
CA LEU A 347 0.96 -6.32 -12.06
C LEU A 347 0.53 -4.87 -12.26
N LEU A 348 -0.27 -4.59 -13.29
CA LEU A 348 -0.80 -3.27 -13.59
C LEU A 348 -2.33 -3.30 -13.51
N LEU A 349 -2.89 -2.66 -12.49
CA LEU A 349 -4.30 -2.29 -12.46
C LEU A 349 -4.52 -1.07 -13.35
N THR A 350 -5.51 -1.14 -14.22
CA THR A 350 -5.97 -0.01 -15.03
C THR A 350 -7.47 0.12 -14.90
N ALA A 351 -7.95 1.30 -14.55
CA ALA A 351 -9.37 1.65 -14.55
C ALA A 351 -9.63 2.77 -15.56
N GLU A 352 -10.66 2.59 -16.38
CA GLU A 352 -11.16 3.58 -17.32
C GLU A 352 -12.48 4.14 -16.78
N ASP A 353 -12.70 5.45 -16.89
CA ASP A 353 -13.99 6.06 -16.59
C ASP A 353 -14.83 6.36 -17.83
N THR A 354 -16.08 6.77 -17.62
CA THR A 354 -17.04 7.08 -18.68
C THR A 354 -16.68 8.29 -19.53
N ALA A 355 -15.69 9.10 -19.13
CA ALA A 355 -15.13 10.19 -19.92
C ALA A 355 -13.85 9.78 -20.67
N GLY A 356 -13.38 8.55 -20.51
CA GLY A 356 -12.21 8.00 -21.18
C GLY A 356 -10.89 8.27 -20.45
N HIS A 357 -10.92 8.74 -19.21
CA HIS A 357 -9.69 8.92 -18.42
C HIS A 357 -9.18 7.58 -17.90
N LEU A 358 -7.85 7.45 -17.83
CA LEU A 358 -7.15 6.24 -17.41
C LEU A 358 -6.37 6.46 -16.11
N TYR A 359 -6.59 5.55 -15.18
CA TYR A 359 -5.96 5.49 -13.87
C TYR A 359 -5.18 4.19 -13.74
N HIS A 360 -3.97 4.29 -13.21
CA HIS A 360 -3.04 3.16 -13.14
C HIS A 360 -2.48 2.99 -11.73
N ASP A 361 -2.27 1.73 -11.37
CA ASP A 361 -1.51 1.34 -10.19
C ASP A 361 -0.67 0.10 -10.52
N ILE A 362 0.57 0.08 -10.07
CA ILE A 362 1.50 -1.03 -10.31
C ILE A 362 1.95 -1.68 -9.01
N GLN A 363 2.08 -2.99 -9.01
CA GLN A 363 2.68 -3.77 -7.91
C GLN A 363 3.59 -4.85 -8.48
N HIS A 364 4.63 -5.24 -7.73
CA HIS A 364 5.58 -6.25 -8.19
C HIS A 364 5.53 -7.53 -7.33
N ILE A 365 5.50 -8.69 -7.99
CA ILE A 365 5.38 -10.01 -7.36
C ILE A 365 6.39 -11.00 -7.90
N TRP A 366 6.66 -12.04 -7.13
CA TRP A 366 7.30 -13.26 -7.61
C TRP A 366 6.24 -14.35 -7.73
N LEU A 367 6.11 -14.94 -8.92
CA LEU A 367 5.25 -16.09 -9.13
C LEU A 367 6.07 -17.35 -9.08
N ASP A 368 5.77 -18.25 -8.16
CA ASP A 368 6.30 -19.59 -8.14
C ASP A 368 5.15 -20.56 -8.43
N ASN A 369 5.20 -21.18 -9.60
CA ASN A 369 4.28 -22.23 -10.02
C ASN A 369 5.04 -23.53 -10.30
N HIS A 370 6.27 -23.67 -9.78
CA HIS A 370 7.02 -24.91 -9.86
C HIS A 370 6.44 -25.95 -8.91
N ASN A 371 6.56 -27.22 -9.27
CA ASN A 371 6.20 -28.29 -8.35
C ASN A 371 7.39 -28.62 -7.47
N ILE A 372 7.16 -28.68 -6.17
CA ILE A 372 8.14 -29.21 -5.23
C ILE A 372 8.30 -30.73 -5.37
N LYS A 373 9.53 -31.21 -5.21
CA LYS A 373 9.89 -32.63 -5.26
C LYS A 373 10.21 -33.18 -3.88
N GLY A 374 9.37 -34.09 -3.41
CA GLY A 374 9.62 -34.97 -2.28
C GLY A 374 9.53 -36.41 -2.71
N LYS A 375 10.62 -37.17 -2.61
CA LYS A 375 10.64 -38.60 -2.94
C LYS A 375 11.69 -39.37 -2.14
N ILE A 376 11.31 -40.50 -1.55
CA ILE A 376 12.24 -41.51 -1.04
C ILE A 376 12.57 -42.44 -2.21
N VAL A 377 13.83 -42.46 -2.62
CA VAL A 377 14.26 -43.25 -3.79
C VAL A 377 14.66 -44.65 -3.37
N LYS A 378 15.37 -44.77 -2.24
CA LYS A 378 15.80 -46.06 -1.69
C LYS A 378 16.22 -45.96 -0.23
N LEU A 379 16.28 -47.11 0.41
CA LEU A 379 16.93 -47.29 1.70
C LEU A 379 18.27 -48.01 1.50
N GLN A 380 19.25 -47.67 2.31
CA GLN A 380 20.53 -48.36 2.37
C GLN A 380 20.78 -48.84 3.80
N TRP A 381 21.38 -50.02 3.98
CA TRP A 381 21.88 -50.43 5.29
C TRP A 381 23.38 -50.17 5.42
N PHE A 382 23.85 -49.99 6.64
CA PHE A 382 25.28 -49.91 6.91
C PHE A 382 25.87 -51.32 7.03
N ASN A 383 26.84 -51.65 6.18
CA ASN A 383 27.63 -52.87 6.30
C ASN A 383 28.87 -52.61 7.14
N LYS A 384 28.85 -53.07 8.40
CA LYS A 384 29.96 -52.90 9.35
C LYS A 384 31.28 -53.50 8.86
N LYS A 385 31.24 -54.60 8.09
CA LYS A 385 32.46 -55.31 7.67
C LYS A 385 33.23 -54.53 6.61
N SER A 386 32.51 -53.91 5.68
CA SER A 386 33.10 -53.08 4.62
C SER A 386 33.15 -51.59 4.99
N SER A 387 32.46 -51.17 6.06
CA SER A 387 32.26 -49.76 6.41
C SER A 387 31.64 -48.94 5.26
N THR A 388 30.72 -49.56 4.51
CA THR A 388 30.04 -48.96 3.36
C THR A 388 28.53 -49.06 3.50
N TRP A 389 27.84 -48.18 2.78
CA TRP A 389 26.38 -48.25 2.59
C TRP A 389 26.07 -49.12 1.38
N GLU A 390 25.08 -50.00 1.54
CA GLU A 390 24.61 -50.90 0.49
C GLU A 390 23.09 -50.75 0.34
N ASP A 391 22.59 -50.76 -0.88
CA ASP A 391 21.16 -50.67 -1.15
C ASP A 391 20.40 -51.84 -0.51
N LEU A 392 19.35 -51.52 0.25
CA LEU A 392 18.43 -52.51 0.80
C LEU A 392 17.68 -53.17 -0.37
N PRO A 393 17.86 -54.48 -0.62
CA PRO A 393 17.16 -55.14 -1.71
C PRO A 393 15.64 -55.15 -1.49
N VAL A 394 14.90 -55.11 -2.59
CA VAL A 394 13.44 -55.17 -2.57
C VAL A 394 12.96 -56.42 -1.81
N CYS A 395 11.94 -56.24 -0.96
CA CYS A 395 11.35 -57.30 -0.12
C CYS A 395 12.31 -57.97 0.88
N LYS A 396 13.38 -57.29 1.30
CA LYS A 396 14.29 -57.79 2.33
C LYS A 396 13.96 -57.24 3.71
N ASP A 397 13.84 -58.14 4.68
CA ASP A 397 13.72 -57.77 6.09
C ASP A 397 15.07 -57.30 6.65
N LEU A 398 15.04 -56.28 7.50
CA LEU A 398 16.20 -55.65 8.12
C LEU A 398 16.45 -56.24 9.52
N SER A 399 17.60 -56.87 9.72
CA SER A 399 18.03 -57.44 11.01
C SER A 399 18.89 -56.43 11.78
N MET A 400 18.48 -56.08 13.00
CA MET A 400 19.21 -55.15 13.88
C MET A 400 20.63 -55.66 14.21
N LYS A 401 20.78 -56.98 14.40
CA LYS A 401 22.08 -57.60 14.69
C LYS A 401 23.08 -57.44 13.56
N LYS A 402 22.61 -57.47 12.31
CA LYS A 402 23.46 -57.35 11.12
C LYS A 402 23.67 -55.89 10.72
N HIS A 403 22.66 -55.06 10.91
CA HIS A 403 22.59 -53.70 10.41
C HIS A 403 22.01 -52.79 11.50
N GLU A 404 22.87 -52.00 12.14
CA GLU A 404 22.42 -51.08 13.20
C GLU A 404 21.83 -49.79 12.63
N LYS A 405 22.22 -49.42 11.42
CA LYS A 405 21.85 -48.13 10.82
C LYS A 405 21.29 -48.31 9.43
N ILE A 406 20.29 -47.49 9.12
CA ILE A 406 19.80 -47.28 7.76
C ILE A 406 20.03 -45.84 7.33
N ARG A 407 20.28 -45.66 6.04
CA ARG A 407 20.32 -44.36 5.37
C ARG A 407 19.11 -44.26 4.47
N ILE A 408 18.39 -43.17 4.59
CA ILE A 408 17.25 -42.83 3.74
C ILE A 408 17.80 -41.95 2.62
N VAL A 409 17.71 -42.43 1.38
CA VAL A 409 18.21 -41.72 0.20
C VAL A 409 17.03 -41.24 -0.63
N GLY A 410 17.03 -39.95 -0.97
CA GLY A 410 15.90 -39.35 -1.68
C GLY A 410 16.14 -37.94 -2.17
N LEU A 411 15.04 -37.30 -2.53
CA LEU A 411 14.94 -35.95 -3.09
C LEU A 411 14.05 -35.12 -2.17
N ALA A 412 14.57 -33.99 -1.71
CA ALA A 412 13.85 -32.96 -0.99
C ALA A 412 14.22 -31.62 -1.61
N TRP A 413 13.52 -31.25 -2.68
CA TRP A 413 14.00 -30.26 -3.61
C TRP A 413 12.90 -29.37 -4.15
N ASP A 414 13.19 -28.09 -4.25
CA ASP A 414 12.35 -27.08 -4.91
C ASP A 414 13.18 -26.38 -5.99
N ALA A 415 12.54 -25.84 -7.02
CA ALA A 415 13.24 -25.08 -8.06
C ALA A 415 13.62 -23.69 -7.55
N VAL A 416 14.50 -22.98 -8.28
CA VAL A 416 14.50 -21.51 -8.17
C VAL A 416 13.36 -20.99 -9.04
N ILE A 417 12.75 -19.89 -8.63
CA ILE A 417 11.58 -19.34 -9.32
C ILE A 417 11.96 -18.91 -10.76
N ASP A 418 13.06 -18.18 -10.88
CA ASP A 418 13.58 -17.61 -12.11
C ASP A 418 15.11 -17.77 -12.18
N GLU A 419 15.58 -18.54 -13.16
CA GLU A 419 17.00 -18.82 -13.35
C GLU A 419 17.79 -17.60 -13.84
N SER A 420 17.13 -16.58 -14.40
CA SER A 420 17.79 -15.35 -14.84
C SER A 420 18.28 -14.48 -13.67
N TRP A 421 17.84 -14.78 -12.44
CA TRP A 421 18.18 -14.08 -11.22
C TRP A 421 19.20 -14.88 -10.37
N TRP A 422 20.42 -15.02 -10.89
CA TRP A 422 21.53 -15.75 -10.25
C TRP A 422 22.62 -14.81 -9.68
N PRO A 423 23.21 -15.09 -8.50
CA PRO A 423 22.86 -16.17 -7.56
C PRO A 423 21.48 -15.95 -6.93
N PRO A 424 20.74 -17.03 -6.63
CA PRO A 424 19.38 -16.89 -6.18
C PRO A 424 19.37 -16.41 -4.73
N VAL A 425 18.53 -15.42 -4.46
CA VAL A 425 18.28 -14.86 -3.13
C VAL A 425 16.78 -14.86 -2.89
N ALA A 426 16.34 -14.82 -1.63
CA ALA A 426 14.92 -14.74 -1.33
C ALA A 426 14.26 -13.54 -2.08
N PRO A 427 13.09 -13.74 -2.70
CA PRO A 427 12.26 -14.94 -2.67
C PRO A 427 12.52 -15.91 -3.83
N ASN A 428 13.48 -15.62 -4.71
CA ASN A 428 13.80 -16.47 -5.87
C ASN A 428 14.26 -17.88 -5.46
N ASP A 429 15.00 -17.98 -4.36
CA ASP A 429 15.18 -19.24 -3.62
C ASP A 429 14.25 -19.22 -2.39
N ASN A 430 13.22 -20.05 -2.44
CA ASN A 430 12.14 -20.13 -1.45
C ASN A 430 12.01 -21.52 -0.84
N PHE A 431 12.94 -22.46 -1.07
CA PHE A 431 12.90 -23.77 -0.43
C PHE A 431 12.79 -23.60 1.08
N GLY A 432 11.78 -24.24 1.68
CA GLY A 432 11.45 -24.06 3.08
C GLY A 432 12.19 -25.08 3.94
N LEU A 433 11.74 -26.32 3.86
CA LEU A 433 12.28 -27.43 4.65
C LEU A 433 11.86 -28.78 4.08
N TYR A 434 12.47 -29.82 4.64
CA TYR A 434 11.88 -31.14 4.65
C TYR A 434 11.88 -31.70 6.08
N ASN A 435 10.99 -32.65 6.37
CA ASN A 435 11.11 -33.48 7.56
C ASN A 435 10.84 -34.93 7.25
N LEU A 436 11.40 -35.81 8.06
CA LEU A 436 11.15 -37.24 8.03
C LEU A 436 10.48 -37.66 9.32
N LYS A 437 9.41 -38.42 9.21
CA LYS A 437 8.75 -39.09 10.34
C LYS A 437 8.71 -40.58 10.10
N PHE A 438 8.57 -41.37 11.15
CA PHE A 438 8.32 -42.80 11.04
C PHE A 438 7.21 -43.23 12.00
N HIS A 439 6.58 -44.37 11.74
CA HIS A 439 5.71 -45.01 12.73
C HIS A 439 5.80 -46.53 12.61
N LYS A 440 5.67 -47.21 13.75
CA LYS A 440 5.43 -48.65 13.81
C LYS A 440 4.04 -48.94 13.25
N GLN A 441 3.83 -50.11 12.65
CA GLN A 441 2.52 -50.54 12.17
C GLN A 441 1.45 -50.34 13.27
N PHE A 442 0.39 -49.59 12.95
CA PHE A 442 -0.70 -49.18 13.88
C PHE A 442 -0.29 -48.27 15.06
N GLY A 443 0.97 -47.84 15.13
CA GLY A 443 1.51 -46.92 16.12
C GLY A 443 1.38 -45.44 15.74
N SER A 444 1.97 -44.55 16.55
CA SER A 444 1.94 -43.10 16.32
C SER A 444 3.16 -42.62 15.53
N TRP A 445 3.00 -41.52 14.79
CA TRP A 445 4.13 -40.85 14.11
C TRP A 445 5.15 -40.30 15.12
N LYS A 446 6.42 -40.57 14.86
CA LYS A 446 7.60 -40.08 15.59
C LYS A 446 8.52 -39.35 14.60
N ASP A 447 9.21 -38.32 15.06
CA ASP A 447 10.16 -37.59 14.22
C ASP A 447 11.48 -38.37 14.09
N LEU A 448 12.06 -38.37 12.89
CA LEU A 448 13.46 -38.74 12.69
C LEU A 448 14.31 -37.50 12.90
N THR A 449 15.39 -37.62 13.67
CA THR A 449 16.35 -36.53 13.84
C THR A 449 17.09 -36.29 12.52
N LEU A 450 17.12 -35.02 12.09
CA LEU A 450 17.80 -34.59 10.88
C LEU A 450 18.99 -33.71 11.25
N ASP A 451 20.16 -34.00 10.67
CA ASP A 451 21.37 -33.21 10.91
C ASP A 451 21.36 -31.89 10.13
N VAL A 452 20.67 -31.85 8.98
CA VAL A 452 20.61 -30.68 8.09
C VAL A 452 19.22 -30.59 7.45
N LEU A 453 18.63 -29.39 7.43
CA LEU A 453 17.32 -29.09 6.82
C LEU A 453 17.47 -28.30 5.51
N THR A 454 18.44 -28.68 4.67
CA THR A 454 18.70 -28.02 3.39
C THR A 454 18.13 -28.83 2.24
N ARG A 455 18.02 -28.20 1.07
CA ARG A 455 17.67 -28.87 -0.17
C ARG A 455 18.56 -30.09 -0.45
N VAL A 456 17.98 -31.20 -0.90
CA VAL A 456 18.67 -32.44 -1.31
C VAL A 456 18.23 -32.85 -2.73
N PRO A 457 19.11 -32.83 -3.74
CA PRO A 457 20.50 -32.33 -3.69
C PRO A 457 20.57 -30.81 -3.49
N ALA A 458 21.76 -30.32 -3.12
CA ALA A 458 22.03 -28.89 -3.09
C ALA A 458 21.94 -28.28 -4.50
N LEU A 459 21.66 -26.97 -4.58
CA LEU A 459 21.69 -26.25 -5.85
C LEU A 459 23.07 -26.32 -6.51
N PRO A 460 23.15 -26.42 -7.85
CA PRO A 460 24.41 -26.28 -8.56
C PRO A 460 24.99 -24.87 -8.36
N ALA A 461 26.30 -24.71 -8.54
CA ALA A 461 26.97 -23.42 -8.39
C ALA A 461 26.65 -22.41 -9.52
N THR A 462 26.12 -22.90 -10.64
CA THR A 462 25.78 -22.12 -11.84
C THR A 462 24.44 -22.60 -12.41
N PRO A 463 23.65 -21.70 -13.03
CA PRO A 463 22.44 -22.08 -13.76
C PRO A 463 22.79 -22.81 -15.08
N PRO A 464 21.85 -23.55 -15.72
CA PRO A 464 20.44 -23.70 -15.34
C PRO A 464 20.24 -24.65 -14.15
N VAL A 465 19.12 -24.47 -13.45
CA VAL A 465 18.74 -25.29 -12.31
C VAL A 465 17.93 -26.46 -12.83
N ILE A 466 18.57 -27.63 -12.90
CA ILE A 466 17.91 -28.83 -13.40
C ILE A 466 17.11 -29.45 -12.27
N VAL A 467 15.83 -29.71 -12.56
CA VAL A 467 14.97 -30.47 -11.65
C VAL A 467 15.56 -31.87 -11.47
N PRO A 468 15.93 -32.29 -10.25
CA PRO A 468 16.70 -33.49 -10.05
C PRO A 468 15.89 -34.75 -10.40
N THR A 469 16.61 -35.76 -10.86
CA THR A 469 16.15 -37.11 -11.14
C THR A 469 16.51 -38.04 -9.98
N ASP A 470 15.94 -39.26 -9.96
CA ASP A 470 16.24 -40.26 -8.94
C ASP A 470 17.74 -40.60 -8.85
N ALA A 471 18.50 -40.42 -9.93
CA ALA A 471 19.95 -40.66 -9.97
C ALA A 471 20.76 -39.66 -9.14
N GLU A 472 20.18 -38.48 -8.87
CA GLU A 472 20.80 -37.39 -8.10
C GLU A 472 20.35 -37.37 -6.64
N ALA A 473 19.60 -38.39 -6.22
CA ALA A 473 19.14 -38.53 -4.84
C ALA A 473 20.31 -38.59 -3.86
N GLY A 474 20.17 -37.83 -2.77
CA GLY A 474 21.17 -37.70 -1.73
C GLY A 474 20.71 -38.31 -0.40
N GLU A 475 21.57 -38.26 0.60
CA GLU A 475 21.22 -38.62 1.96
C GLU A 475 20.19 -37.62 2.53
N LEU A 476 19.02 -38.10 2.91
CA LEU A 476 18.01 -37.33 3.64
C LEU A 476 18.19 -37.44 5.16
N ALA A 477 18.53 -38.64 5.64
CA ALA A 477 18.81 -38.93 7.04
C ALA A 477 19.55 -40.26 7.20
N VAL A 478 20.23 -40.41 8.34
CA VAL A 478 20.71 -41.69 8.87
C VAL A 478 19.94 -42.00 10.15
N TRP A 479 19.31 -43.17 10.19
CA TRP A 479 18.54 -43.65 11.33
C TRP A 479 19.23 -44.85 11.97
N ASP A 480 19.56 -44.72 13.26
CA ASP A 480 19.98 -45.86 14.08
C ASP A 480 18.74 -46.66 14.48
N ILE A 481 18.60 -47.85 13.91
CA ILE A 481 17.43 -48.70 14.16
C ILE A 481 17.55 -49.45 15.48
N THR A 482 18.72 -49.46 16.14
CA THR A 482 18.85 -50.07 17.47
C THR A 482 18.11 -49.28 18.55
N ASP A 483 17.79 -48.01 18.30
CA ASP A 483 16.92 -47.19 19.15
C ASP A 483 15.48 -47.76 19.27
N LEU A 484 15.11 -48.72 18.43
CA LEU A 484 13.84 -49.43 18.48
C LEU A 484 13.87 -50.70 19.35
N ASP A 485 15.00 -51.04 19.96
CA ASP A 485 15.12 -52.20 20.83
C ASP A 485 14.33 -52.01 22.14
N GLY A 486 13.28 -52.80 22.31
CA GLY A 486 12.51 -52.88 23.56
C GLY A 486 13.10 -53.82 24.61
N GLY A 487 14.21 -54.51 24.29
CA GLY A 487 14.80 -55.55 25.11
C GLY A 487 13.99 -56.85 25.09
N THR A 488 14.14 -57.66 26.14
CA THR A 488 13.39 -58.91 26.30
C THR A 488 11.95 -58.62 26.74
N ALA A 489 10.98 -59.28 26.11
CA ALA A 489 9.59 -59.18 26.52
C ALA A 489 9.43 -59.58 28.01
N PRO A 490 8.76 -58.76 28.84
CA PRO A 490 8.52 -59.09 30.24
C PRO A 490 7.54 -60.28 30.39
N ASP A 491 6.65 -60.46 29.41
CA ASP A 491 5.67 -61.56 29.28
C ASP A 491 5.24 -61.65 27.79
N PRO A 492 5.00 -62.85 27.21
CA PRO A 492 4.50 -63.04 25.84
C PRO A 492 3.19 -62.31 25.47
N TYR A 493 2.39 -61.87 26.45
CA TYR A 493 1.11 -61.18 26.18
C TYR A 493 1.20 -59.65 26.24
N VAL A 494 2.33 -59.09 26.69
CA VAL A 494 2.51 -57.63 26.78
C VAL A 494 3.12 -57.15 25.47
N PRO A 495 2.47 -56.23 24.72
CA PRO A 495 3.06 -55.67 23.52
C PRO A 495 4.23 -54.73 23.85
N ALA A 496 5.22 -54.64 22.95
CA ALA A 496 6.28 -53.66 23.08
C ALA A 496 5.73 -52.22 23.05
N PRO A 497 6.21 -51.30 23.91
CA PRO A 497 5.81 -49.90 23.88
C PRO A 497 6.04 -49.28 22.51
N ASP A 498 5.14 -48.43 22.01
CA ASP A 498 5.34 -47.72 20.74
C ASP A 498 6.50 -46.69 20.87
N PRO A 499 7.52 -46.70 19.98
CA PRO A 499 7.63 -47.44 18.71
C PRO A 499 8.51 -48.70 18.76
N LEU A 500 8.90 -49.17 19.94
CA LEU A 500 9.86 -50.27 20.16
C LEU A 500 9.31 -51.64 19.73
N ILE A 501 10.20 -52.61 19.55
CA ILE A 501 9.89 -54.04 19.36
C ILE A 501 10.77 -54.89 20.28
N TYR A 502 10.23 -55.96 20.87
CA TYR A 502 11.03 -56.85 21.73
C TYR A 502 11.93 -57.78 20.92
N SER A 503 12.99 -58.30 21.55
CA SER A 503 13.88 -59.30 20.93
C SER A 503 13.09 -60.55 20.51
N GLY A 504 13.31 -60.99 19.27
CA GLY A 504 12.57 -62.06 18.59
C GLY A 504 11.35 -61.58 17.77
N GLU A 505 10.92 -60.32 17.92
CA GLU A 505 9.79 -59.77 17.17
C GLU A 505 10.21 -59.14 15.83
N SER A 506 9.22 -58.97 14.95
CA SER A 506 9.38 -58.19 13.73
C SER A 506 8.16 -57.32 13.47
N CYS A 507 8.37 -56.08 13.03
CA CYS A 507 7.29 -55.16 12.66
C CYS A 507 7.66 -54.34 11.43
N THR A 508 6.64 -53.91 10.70
CA THR A 508 6.80 -52.93 9.62
C THR A 508 6.79 -51.52 10.18
N TYR A 509 7.74 -50.72 9.72
CA TYR A 509 7.82 -49.29 9.98
C TYR A 509 7.63 -48.54 8.67
N THR A 510 6.77 -47.53 8.68
CA THR A 510 6.57 -46.64 7.53
C THR A 510 7.30 -45.34 7.82
N ILE A 511 8.15 -44.93 6.90
CA ILE A 511 8.84 -43.65 6.86
C ILE A 511 8.04 -42.72 5.95
N ARG A 512 7.87 -41.47 6.37
CA ARG A 512 7.21 -40.42 5.61
C ARG A 512 8.16 -39.25 5.43
N LEU A 513 8.38 -38.88 4.19
CA LEU A 513 9.01 -37.63 3.80
C LEU A 513 7.93 -36.57 3.58
N TYR A 514 8.16 -35.38 4.14
CA TYR A 514 7.43 -34.16 3.85
C TYR A 514 8.40 -33.10 3.36
N VAL A 515 8.06 -32.42 2.28
CA VAL A 515 8.86 -31.32 1.72
C VAL A 515 7.95 -30.14 1.47
N LYS A 516 8.42 -28.94 1.82
CA LYS A 516 7.66 -27.70 1.67
C LYS A 516 8.54 -26.51 1.28
N ASP A 517 7.99 -25.61 0.48
CA ASP A 517 8.55 -24.27 0.22
C ASP A 517 7.82 -23.14 0.98
N ASN A 518 8.23 -21.90 0.73
CA ASN A 518 7.68 -20.71 1.36
C ASN A 518 6.72 -19.90 0.47
N SER A 519 6.27 -20.45 -0.66
CA SER A 519 5.34 -19.78 -1.58
C SER A 519 3.92 -19.73 -1.02
N ILE A 520 3.15 -18.68 -1.26
CA ILE A 520 1.72 -18.64 -0.91
C ILE A 520 0.92 -19.11 -2.12
N VAL A 521 0.35 -20.31 -2.05
CA VAL A 521 -0.29 -20.97 -3.20
C VAL A 521 -1.83 -20.86 -3.20
N SER A 522 -2.40 -20.40 -2.08
CA SER A 522 -3.79 -19.97 -1.98
C SER A 522 -4.03 -19.11 -0.74
N HIS A 523 -5.23 -18.52 -0.60
CA HIS A 523 -5.59 -17.64 0.53
C HIS A 523 -5.46 -18.30 1.92
N ASP A 524 -5.56 -19.63 2.00
CA ASP A 524 -5.53 -20.40 3.25
C ASP A 524 -4.41 -21.47 3.28
N HIS A 525 -3.52 -21.48 2.28
CA HIS A 525 -2.49 -22.51 2.16
C HIS A 525 -1.12 -21.92 1.84
N ASP A 526 -0.21 -22.15 2.77
CA ASP A 526 1.20 -21.78 2.67
C ASP A 526 1.99 -22.98 2.15
N GLY A 527 2.71 -22.77 1.06
CA GLY A 527 3.72 -23.65 0.48
C GLY A 527 3.19 -24.57 -0.60
N HIS A 528 4.03 -24.88 -1.59
CA HIS A 528 3.90 -26.15 -2.28
C HIS A 528 4.35 -27.27 -1.34
N GLU A 529 3.61 -28.38 -1.33
CA GLU A 529 3.89 -29.51 -0.46
C GLU A 529 4.02 -30.80 -1.28
N ALA A 530 4.98 -31.64 -0.90
CA ALA A 530 5.09 -33.01 -1.39
C ALA A 530 5.26 -33.99 -0.23
N TRP A 531 4.65 -35.16 -0.40
CA TRP A 531 4.70 -36.26 0.55
C TRP A 531 5.11 -37.53 -0.17
N ASP A 532 5.97 -38.33 0.48
CA ASP A 532 6.27 -39.67 0.01
C ASP A 532 6.43 -40.64 1.18
N PHE A 533 6.22 -41.92 0.93
CA PHE A 533 6.19 -42.96 1.94
C PHE A 533 7.00 -44.17 1.50
N GLU A 534 7.82 -44.69 2.42
CA GLU A 534 8.56 -45.93 2.20
C GLU A 534 8.43 -46.84 3.42
N SER A 535 8.35 -48.15 3.21
CA SER A 535 8.14 -49.11 4.30
C SER A 535 9.29 -50.10 4.41
N VAL A 536 9.70 -50.38 5.65
CA VAL A 536 10.73 -51.38 5.94
C VAL A 536 10.28 -52.28 7.08
N LYS A 537 10.47 -53.58 6.92
CA LYS A 537 10.24 -54.55 8.00
C LYS A 537 11.52 -54.74 8.78
N ILE A 538 11.47 -54.46 10.08
CA ILE A 538 12.62 -54.57 11.00
C ILE A 538 12.40 -55.75 11.92
N ILE A 539 13.44 -56.57 12.07
CA ILE A 539 13.53 -57.72 12.97
C ILE A 539 14.48 -57.35 14.10
N ASN A 540 13.99 -57.42 15.35
CA ASN A 540 14.85 -57.31 16.51
C ASN A 540 15.41 -58.70 16.83
N ASP A 541 16.65 -58.95 16.42
CA ASP A 541 17.41 -60.18 16.68
C ASP A 541 18.66 -59.94 17.54
N LEU A 542 18.66 -58.84 18.32
CA LEU A 542 19.70 -58.49 19.28
C LEU A 542 19.74 -59.46 20.47
#